data_AF-A0A6G3SBR2-F1
#
_entry.id   AF-A0A6G3SBR2-F1
#
_cell.length_a   1.000
_cell.length_b   1.000
_cell.length_c   1.000
_cell.angle_alpha   90.00
_cell.angle_beta   90.00
_cell.angle_gamma   90.00
#
_symmetry.space_group_name_H-M   'P 1'
#
loop_
_entity.id
_entity.type
_entity.pdbx_description
1 polymer ?
#
loop_
_entity_poly.entity_id
_entity_poly.type
_entity_poly.pdbx_seq_one_letter_code
_entity_poly.pdbx_strand_id
1 'polypeptide(L)'
;GEEAARAAGAGDLNVLIGYDLRFWRELSALVGNPYLSDFFHRLRVQSWMCAVPHLRRAGDLRGRLWSGHCDLVEALAHRDGRAAHAIIAEYNADSLGLIERLAGERSG
;
A
#
# COMPACT_ATOMS: atom_id res chain seq x y z
N GLY A 1 10.43 0.50 6.91
CA GLY A 1 10.12 1.90 6.53
C GLY A 1 10.99 2.33 5.38
N GLU A 2 12.26 2.63 5.64
CA GLU A 2 13.19 3.16 4.62
C GLU A 2 13.37 2.29 3.37
N GLU A 3 13.45 0.96 3.51
CA GLU A 3 13.61 0.08 2.34
C GLU A 3 12.36 0.06 1.44
N ALA A 4 11.16 0.20 2.01
CA ALA A 4 9.91 0.30 1.26
C ALA A 4 9.83 1.65 0.51
N ALA A 5 10.20 2.75 1.18
CA ALA A 5 10.27 4.07 0.55
C ALA A 5 11.33 4.12 -0.56
N ARG A 6 12.48 3.47 -0.37
CA ARG A 6 13.53 3.36 -1.39
C ARG A 6 13.10 2.52 -2.59
N ALA A 7 12.40 1.40 -2.35
CA ALA A 7 11.85 0.57 -3.42
C ALA A 7 10.75 1.30 -4.23
N ALA A 8 9.88 2.04 -3.54
CA ALA A 8 8.90 2.93 -4.18
C ALA A 8 9.59 4.01 -5.04
N GLY A 9 10.68 4.60 -4.54
CA GLY A 9 11.50 5.56 -5.27
C GLY A 9 12.28 4.96 -6.45
N ALA A 10 12.63 3.67 -6.39
CA ALA A 10 13.33 2.95 -7.45
C ALA A 10 12.39 2.33 -8.50
N GLY A 11 11.09 2.24 -8.23
CA GLY A 11 10.11 1.60 -9.11
C GLY A 11 10.17 0.06 -9.08
N ASP A 12 10.81 -0.54 -8.07
CA ASP A 12 10.83 -2.01 -7.92
C ASP A 12 9.50 -2.50 -7.35
N LEU A 13 8.60 -2.84 -8.27
CA LEU A 13 7.24 -3.26 -7.95
C LEU A 13 7.20 -4.55 -7.11
N ASN A 14 8.06 -5.53 -7.38
CA ASN A 14 8.01 -6.81 -6.65
C ASN A 14 8.48 -6.62 -5.21
N VAL A 15 9.55 -5.83 -5.00
CA VAL A 15 10.06 -5.50 -3.67
C VAL A 15 9.04 -4.68 -2.89
N LEU A 16 8.42 -3.67 -3.50
CA LEU A 16 7.38 -2.87 -2.85
C LEU A 16 6.20 -3.72 -2.39
N ILE A 17 5.69 -4.62 -3.24
CA ILE A 17 4.57 -5.51 -2.90
C ILE A 17 4.90 -6.38 -1.71
N GLY A 18 6.11 -6.95 -1.69
CA GLY A 18 6.59 -7.74 -0.56
C GLY A 18 6.60 -6.94 0.74
N TYR A 19 7.10 -5.69 0.70
CA TYR A 19 7.12 -4.81 1.86
C TYR A 19 5.72 -4.36 2.29
N ASP A 20 4.83 -4.00 1.37
CA ASP A 20 3.45 -3.62 1.69
C ASP A 20 2.72 -4.78 2.39
N LEU A 21 2.75 -5.98 1.81
CA LEU A 21 2.11 -7.16 2.39
C LEU A 21 2.66 -7.51 3.78
N ARG A 22 3.99 -7.42 3.96
CA ARG A 22 4.62 -7.67 5.25
C ARG A 22 4.23 -6.61 6.29
N PHE A 23 4.32 -5.34 5.91
CA PHE A 23 4.00 -4.21 6.77
C PHE A 23 2.57 -4.31 7.31
N TRP A 24 1.60 -4.52 6.42
CA TRP A 24 0.20 -4.61 6.82
C TRP A 24 -0.11 -5.84 7.66
N ARG A 25 0.59 -6.96 7.42
CA ARG A 25 0.47 -8.16 8.27
C ARG A 25 0.96 -7.89 9.68
N GLU A 26 2.14 -7.27 9.82
CA GLU A 26 2.70 -6.91 11.13
C GLU A 26 1.81 -5.89 11.85
N LEU A 27 1.32 -4.88 11.14
CA LEU A 27 0.41 -3.88 11.69
C LEU A 27 -0.92 -4.49 12.16
N SER A 28 -1.53 -5.36 11.35
CA SER A 28 -2.81 -5.99 11.69
C SER A 28 -2.68 -6.92 12.90
N ALA A 29 -1.54 -7.60 13.04
CA ALA A 29 -1.25 -8.43 14.20
C ALA A 29 -1.26 -7.64 15.52
N LEU A 30 -0.92 -6.35 15.50
CA LEU A 30 -0.98 -5.48 16.70
C LEU A 30 -2.42 -5.22 17.18
N VAL A 31 -3.42 -5.38 16.31
CA VAL A 31 -4.84 -5.20 16.64
C VAL A 31 -5.37 -6.42 17.44
N GLY A 32 -4.64 -7.53 17.45
CA GLY A 32 -4.97 -8.71 18.27
C GLY A 32 -6.18 -9.52 17.80
N ASN A 33 -6.71 -9.22 16.60
CA ASN A 33 -7.81 -9.98 15.99
C ASN A 33 -7.29 -10.78 14.77
N PRO A 34 -7.08 -12.10 14.92
CA PRO A 34 -6.56 -12.95 13.84
C PRO A 34 -7.48 -12.98 12.61
N TYR A 35 -8.80 -12.93 12.81
CA TYR A 35 -9.76 -12.97 11.71
C TYR A 35 -9.68 -11.71 10.83
N LEU A 36 -9.63 -10.54 11.46
CA LEU A 36 -9.45 -9.27 10.76
C LEU A 36 -8.09 -9.21 10.07
N SER A 37 -7.04 -9.71 10.73
CA SER A 37 -5.68 -9.74 10.17
C SER A 37 -5.61 -10.62 8.91
N ASP A 38 -6.19 -11.81 8.96
CA ASP A 38 -6.24 -12.73 7.81
C ASP A 38 -7.12 -12.19 6.68
N PHE A 39 -8.26 -11.58 7.02
CA PHE A 39 -9.13 -10.95 6.04
C PHE A 39 -8.41 -9.80 5.33
N PHE A 40 -7.74 -8.92 6.09
CA PHE A 40 -7.00 -7.80 5.56
C PHE A 40 -5.83 -8.27 4.67
N HIS A 41 -5.11 -9.29 5.11
CA HIS A 41 -4.04 -9.89 4.31
C HIS A 41 -4.58 -10.44 2.97
N ARG A 42 -5.69 -11.19 2.97
CA ARG A 42 -6.31 -11.71 1.74
C ARG A 42 -6.76 -10.57 0.82
N LEU A 43 -7.43 -9.55 1.38
CA LEU A 43 -7.87 -8.38 0.61
C LEU A 43 -6.69 -7.73 -0.11
N ARG A 44 -5.58 -7.51 0.61
CA ARG A 44 -4.35 -6.92 0.05
C ARG A 44 -3.75 -7.74 -1.08
N VAL A 45 -3.68 -9.06 -0.92
CA VAL A 45 -3.18 -9.97 -1.97
C VAL A 45 -4.04 -9.87 -3.22
N GLN A 46 -5.37 -9.85 -3.08
CA GLN A 46 -6.29 -9.70 -4.22
C GLN A 46 -6.14 -8.34 -4.91
N SER A 47 -6.06 -7.24 -4.15
CA SER A 47 -5.82 -5.90 -4.69
C SER A 47 -4.54 -5.83 -5.53
N TRP A 48 -3.45 -6.44 -5.05
CA TRP A 48 -2.19 -6.50 -5.78
C TRP A 48 -2.26 -7.40 -7.02
N MET A 49 -2.93 -8.56 -6.95
CA MET A 49 -3.14 -9.40 -8.15
C MET A 49 -3.90 -8.65 -9.25
N CYS A 50 -4.86 -7.81 -8.88
CA CYS A 50 -5.54 -6.95 -9.84
C CYS A 50 -4.66 -5.80 -10.35
N ALA A 51 -3.88 -5.14 -9.49
CA ALA A 51 -3.10 -3.95 -9.87
C ALA A 51 -1.81 -4.27 -10.64
N VAL A 52 -1.10 -5.37 -10.31
CA VAL A 52 0.21 -5.72 -10.87
C VAL A 52 0.24 -5.79 -12.40
N PRO A 53 -0.71 -6.47 -13.08
CA PRO A 53 -0.69 -6.52 -14.54
C PRO A 53 -0.81 -5.15 -15.19
N HIS A 54 -1.51 -4.21 -14.54
CA HIS A 54 -1.68 -2.84 -15.04
C HIS A 54 -0.43 -2.00 -14.79
N LEU A 55 0.13 -2.07 -13.58
CA LEU A 55 1.35 -1.36 -13.22
C LEU A 55 2.54 -1.77 -14.09
N ARG A 56 2.65 -3.07 -14.42
CA ARG A 56 3.69 -3.56 -15.34
C ARG A 56 3.54 -3.02 -16.77
N ARG A 57 2.32 -2.69 -17.22
CA ARG A 57 2.09 -2.08 -18.54
C ARG A 57 2.33 -0.57 -18.55
N ALA A 58 2.11 0.10 -17.42
CA ALA A 58 2.25 1.56 -17.30
C ALA A 58 3.70 2.08 -17.30
N GLY A 59 4.71 1.20 -17.16
CA GLY A 59 6.11 1.58 -17.27
C GLY A 59 6.68 2.19 -15.98
N ASP A 60 7.18 3.42 -16.03
CA ASP A 60 7.88 4.05 -14.90
C ASP A 60 6.93 4.40 -13.75
N LEU A 61 7.14 3.75 -12.59
CA LEU A 61 6.34 3.90 -11.37
C LEU A 61 7.00 4.79 -10.32
N ARG A 62 8.18 5.37 -10.60
CA ARG A 62 8.92 6.19 -9.63
C ARG A 62 8.08 7.39 -9.19
N GLY A 63 7.97 7.59 -7.88
CA GLY A 63 7.20 8.68 -7.28
C GLY A 63 5.68 8.55 -7.41
N ARG A 64 5.17 7.46 -8.01
CA ARG A 64 3.72 7.18 -8.13
C ARG A 64 3.22 6.20 -7.08
N LEU A 65 4.13 5.63 -6.31
CA LEU A 65 3.87 4.59 -5.31
C LEU A 65 3.86 5.23 -3.91
N TRP A 66 2.91 4.79 -3.08
CA TRP A 66 2.75 5.29 -1.73
C TRP A 66 4.01 5.04 -0.88
N SER A 67 4.40 6.06 -0.10
CA SER A 67 5.60 6.04 0.76
C SER A 67 5.33 6.42 2.22
N GLY A 68 4.07 6.60 2.61
CA GLY A 68 3.66 7.02 3.97
C GLY A 68 3.78 5.94 5.05
N HIS A 69 4.50 4.84 4.80
CA HIS A 69 4.72 3.78 5.81
C HIS A 69 5.41 4.32 7.06
N CYS A 70 6.31 5.29 6.93
CA CYS A 70 7.00 5.90 8.07
C CYS A 70 6.07 6.78 8.91
N ASP A 71 5.28 7.63 8.26
CA ASP A 71 4.32 8.52 8.93
C ASP A 71 3.25 7.72 9.70
N LEU A 72 2.83 6.58 9.14
CA LEU A 72 1.90 5.67 9.82
C LEU A 72 2.54 5.03 11.06
N VAL A 73 3.81 4.60 10.99
CA VAL A 73 4.53 4.07 12.15
C VAL A 73 4.66 5.13 13.24
N GLU A 74 4.96 6.38 12.87
CA GLU A 74 5.06 7.49 13.81
C GLU A 74 3.73 7.81 14.48
N ALA A 75 2.63 7.88 13.72
CA ALA A 75 1.29 8.09 14.28
C ALA A 75 0.90 6.99 15.28
N LEU A 76 1.23 5.73 14.97
CA LEU A 76 0.98 4.60 15.86
C LEU A 76 1.85 4.65 17.13
N ALA A 77 3.12 5.03 17.01
CA ALA A 77 4.01 5.21 18.16
C ALA A 77 3.49 6.26 19.14
N HIS A 78 2.90 7.34 18.62
CA HIS A 78 2.25 8.40 19.42
C HIS A 78 0.83 8.04 19.90
N ARG A 79 0.32 6.83 19.58
CA ARG A 79 -1.07 6.40 19.82
C ARG A 79 -2.11 7.36 19.23
N ASP A 80 -1.75 8.07 18.15
CA ASP A 80 -2.67 8.95 17.46
C ASP A 80 -3.49 8.16 16.43
N GLY A 81 -4.60 7.61 16.91
CA GLY A 81 -5.53 6.87 16.06
C GLY A 81 -6.18 7.71 14.97
N ARG A 82 -6.28 9.04 15.13
CA ARG A 82 -6.85 9.92 14.10
C ARG A 82 -5.86 10.13 12.96
N ALA A 83 -4.60 10.42 13.29
CA ALA A 83 -3.54 10.53 12.29
C ALA A 83 -3.35 9.20 11.53
N ALA A 84 -3.31 8.06 12.25
CA ALA A 84 -3.22 6.75 11.62
C ALA A 84 -4.40 6.48 10.67
N HIS A 85 -5.63 6.81 11.08
CA HIS A 85 -6.81 6.64 10.23
C HIS A 85 -6.77 7.55 8.99
N ALA A 86 -6.32 8.80 9.14
CA ALA A 86 -6.18 9.72 8.00
C ALA A 86 -5.18 9.19 6.96
N ILE A 87 -4.02 8.71 7.42
CA ILE A 87 -2.98 8.15 6.54
C ILE A 87 -3.48 6.88 5.83
N ILE A 88 -4.23 6.01 6.52
CA ILE A 88 -4.84 4.83 5.90
C ILE A 88 -5.90 5.23 4.86
N ALA A 89 -6.70 6.26 5.13
CA ALA A 89 -7.70 6.74 4.19
C ALA A 89 -7.05 7.33 2.93
N GLU A 90 -6.00 8.13 3.09
CA GLU A 90 -5.21 8.68 1.99
C GLU A 90 -4.55 7.56 1.16
N TYR A 91 -3.95 6.57 1.82
CA TYR A 91 -3.42 5.38 1.16
C TYR A 91 -4.47 4.68 0.26
N ASN A 92 -5.69 4.49 0.78
CA ASN A 92 -6.75 3.83 0.05
C ASN A 92 -7.22 4.69 -1.14
N ALA A 93 -7.33 6.00 -0.96
CA ALA A 93 -7.68 6.94 -2.02
C ALA A 93 -6.63 6.96 -3.13
N ASP A 94 -5.34 7.01 -2.79
CA ASP A 94 -4.24 6.96 -3.75
C ASP A 94 -4.21 5.65 -4.52
N SER A 95 -4.42 4.53 -3.83
CA SER A 95 -4.51 3.21 -4.46
C SER A 95 -5.68 3.13 -5.44
N LEU A 96 -6.84 3.70 -5.07
CA LEU A 96 -8.01 3.75 -5.94
C LEU A 96 -7.77 4.65 -7.15
N GLY A 97 -7.26 5.87 -6.94
CA GLY A 97 -6.94 6.81 -8.02
C GLY A 97 -5.84 6.29 -8.96
N LEU A 98 -4.90 5.48 -8.45
CA LEU A 98 -3.94 4.76 -9.28
C LEU A 98 -4.64 3.72 -10.17
N ILE A 99 -5.55 2.91 -9.61
CA ILE A 99 -6.31 1.92 -10.39
C ILE A 99 -7.23 2.61 -11.42
N GLU A 100 -7.90 3.69 -11.05
CA GLU A 100 -8.78 4.45 -11.95
C GLU A 100 -8.01 5.03 -13.15
N ARG A 101 -6.83 5.62 -12.91
CA ARG A 101 -5.94 6.09 -13.99
C ARG A 101 -5.51 4.96 -14.91
N LEU A 102 -5.08 3.84 -14.33
CA LEU A 102 -4.67 2.65 -15.06
C LEU A 102 -5.81 1.94 -15.82
N ALA A 103 -7.05 2.08 -15.34
CA ALA A 103 -8.24 1.56 -16.00
C ALA A 103 -8.74 2.50 -17.11
N GLY A 104 -8.60 3.82 -16.94
CA GLY A 104 -8.95 4.85 -17.94
C GLY A 104 -8.05 4.83 -19.17
N GLU A 105 -6.76 4.45 -19.01
CA GLU A 105 -5.82 4.24 -20.12
C GLU A 105 -6.22 3.09 -21.07
N ARG A 106 -7.21 2.25 -20.73
CA ARG A 106 -7.77 1.22 -21.64
C ARG A 106 -8.84 1.74 -22.62
N SER A 107 -9.29 2.98 -22.47
CA SER A 107 -10.39 3.55 -23.25
C SER A 107 -9.98 4.60 -24.28
N GLY A 108 -8.68 4.83 -24.49
CA GLY A 108 -8.13 5.67 -25.56
C GLY A 108 -7.32 4.83 -26.53
#